data_AF-Q2HBC1-F1
#
_entry.id   AF-Q2HBC1-F1
#
_cell.length_a   1.000
_cell.length_b   1.000
_cell.length_c   1.000
_cell.angle_alpha   90.00
_cell.angle_beta   90.00
_cell.angle_gamma   90.00
#
_symmetry.space_group_name_H-M   'P 1'
#
loop_
_entity.id
_entity.type
_entity.pdbx_description
1 polymer ?
#
loop_
_entity_poly.entity_id
_entity_poly.type
_entity_poly.pdbx_seq_one_letter_code
_entity_poly.pdbx_strand_id
1 'polypeptide(L)'
;MKTEVEGLRTGRRDQRHVIPELRVSTPLLPRGAELEMLVTGAGPALATAAAGGVVDEAVLVPAAGVAATTAGHVAAVGTPVHMALLVGDGVRGAAAILALPVVEGRDVIAGVVNFGKVGREDLEGCPLVAVNVDTAREGLELFRADIGNARKYETLWTEANIGPVSEWLRKSALPSDEGVMKAPVQNLIGSLLRNARAAVQQEEASDLTAELRTRVPLGSIAHLDKALAEWAQNAHQELQQQLDVAFATPPWSKLGWWKLFWRADDVGMVTSEMVALRFLPEAEKGVIYLAGRIQEAGVGAGQQGPLYAGPALPQIGHQSQDTVTPGAANNWPSHIPFTRNYLQQKTVPALQALAQKLVVQSASLAGLSTALAGLSYLSALGAYECGAIAALGIVFSFKRFQQKWDSAREYWEGEVREEGRKAIRATETSIAEVLDKAGKKLDPQADQSAQLKELSKIEEIITRAEEAFV
;
A
#
# COMPACT_ATOMS: atom_id res chain seq x y z
N MET A 1 24.80 -56.78 39.52
CA MET A 1 23.68 -56.67 38.57
C MET A 1 22.48 -56.17 39.38
N LYS A 2 22.02 -54.93 39.13
CA LYS A 2 20.88 -54.21 39.76
C LYS A 2 20.78 -54.19 41.29
N THR A 3 21.06 -53.01 41.89
CA THR A 3 20.27 -52.21 42.89
C THR A 3 21.21 -51.12 43.45
N GLU A 4 20.95 -49.84 43.17
CA GLU A 4 20.20 -48.89 44.03
C GLU A 4 21.12 -48.18 45.03
N VAL A 5 21.45 -46.90 44.77
CA VAL A 5 21.63 -45.88 45.82
C VAL A 5 21.13 -44.54 45.27
N GLU A 6 19.98 -44.15 45.79
CA GLU A 6 19.30 -42.87 45.73
C GLU A 6 19.94 -41.88 46.72
N GLY A 7 19.88 -40.57 46.41
CA GLY A 7 20.14 -39.46 47.35
C GLY A 7 21.19 -38.46 46.83
N LEU A 8 20.97 -37.15 46.69
CA LEU A 8 19.86 -36.25 47.00
C LEU A 8 19.61 -35.36 45.78
N ARG A 9 18.42 -35.46 45.17
CA ARG A 9 17.87 -34.48 44.23
C ARG A 9 16.59 -33.92 44.84
N THR A 10 16.69 -32.90 45.68
CA THR A 10 15.52 -32.10 46.05
C THR A 10 15.37 -30.94 45.08
N GLY A 11 15.09 -31.26 43.82
CA GLY A 11 14.53 -30.30 42.88
C GLY A 11 13.01 -30.34 43.05
N ARG A 12 12.47 -29.43 43.85
CA ARG A 12 11.02 -29.25 43.94
C ARG A 12 10.55 -28.69 42.59
N ARG A 13 10.04 -29.55 41.71
CA ARG A 13 9.35 -29.14 40.49
C ARG A 13 7.98 -28.57 40.89
N ASP A 14 7.92 -27.26 41.10
CA ASP A 14 6.63 -26.56 41.17
C ASP A 14 6.00 -26.52 39.77
N GLN A 15 4.84 -27.17 39.64
CA GLN A 15 4.09 -27.40 38.38
C GLN A 15 3.47 -26.13 37.76
N ARG A 16 4.05 -24.94 37.92
CA ARG A 16 3.40 -23.67 37.48
C ARG A 16 4.16 -22.84 36.44
N HIS A 17 5.37 -23.23 36.03
CA HIS A 17 6.16 -22.42 35.09
C HIS A 17 6.47 -23.21 33.80
N VAL A 18 6.27 -22.53 32.66
CA VAL A 18 6.47 -23.05 31.30
C VAL A 18 7.96 -23.25 30.97
N ILE A 19 8.84 -22.57 31.70
CA ILE A 19 10.31 -22.66 31.61
C ILE A 19 10.82 -23.42 32.84
N PRO A 20 11.70 -24.42 32.70
CA PRO A 20 12.25 -25.16 33.83
C PRO A 20 13.13 -24.25 34.70
N GLU A 21 12.74 -24.07 35.96
CA GLU A 21 13.45 -23.25 36.95
C GLU A 21 14.37 -24.11 37.83
N LEU A 22 15.59 -23.62 38.08
CA LEU A 22 16.54 -24.21 39.02
C LEU A 22 16.98 -23.12 40.03
N ARG A 23 16.71 -23.36 41.31
CA ARG A 23 17.18 -22.48 42.39
C ARG A 23 18.47 -23.03 42.99
N VAL A 24 19.52 -22.20 42.96
CA VAL A 24 20.84 -22.55 43.50
C VAL A 24 21.20 -21.53 44.58
N SER A 25 21.34 -21.98 45.83
CA SER A 25 21.85 -21.13 46.90
C SER A 25 23.34 -20.89 46.68
N THR A 26 23.76 -19.62 46.67
CA THR A 26 25.16 -19.23 46.48
C THR A 26 25.67 -18.41 47.67
N PRO A 27 26.87 -18.70 48.19
CA PRO A 27 27.53 -17.84 49.17
C PRO A 27 28.17 -16.60 48.52
N LEU A 28 28.20 -16.50 47.19
CA LEU A 28 28.86 -15.41 46.46
C LEU A 28 28.04 -14.11 46.45
N LEU A 29 26.73 -14.18 46.71
CA LEU A 29 25.84 -13.02 46.77
C LEU A 29 25.48 -12.69 48.23
N PRO A 30 25.51 -11.42 48.64
CA PRO A 30 25.09 -11.00 49.97
C PRO A 30 23.60 -11.29 50.22
N ARG A 31 23.22 -11.45 51.50
CA ARG A 31 21.84 -11.75 51.90
C ARG A 31 20.88 -10.67 51.38
N GLY A 32 19.92 -11.07 50.55
CA GLY A 32 18.92 -10.18 49.94
C GLY A 32 19.14 -9.87 48.46
N ALA A 33 20.27 -10.27 47.87
CA ALA A 33 20.50 -10.19 46.43
C ALA A 33 20.10 -11.50 45.74
N GLU A 34 19.18 -11.41 44.77
CA GLU A 34 18.77 -12.53 43.91
C GLU A 34 19.24 -12.25 42.48
N LEU A 35 19.72 -13.30 41.80
CA LEU A 35 20.12 -13.24 40.40
C LEU A 35 19.31 -14.25 39.61
N GLU A 36 18.57 -13.75 38.63
CA GLU A 36 17.84 -14.57 37.67
C GLU A 36 18.67 -14.71 36.40
N MET A 37 18.86 -15.95 35.93
CA MET A 37 19.64 -16.26 34.74
C MET A 37 18.77 -16.98 33.72
N LEU A 38 18.62 -16.36 32.54
CA LEU A 38 17.98 -16.99 31.39
C LEU A 38 19.05 -17.69 30.55
N VAL A 39 18.95 -19.01 30.43
CA VAL A 39 19.83 -19.80 29.55
C VAL A 39 19.07 -20.09 28.26
N THR A 40 19.56 -19.56 27.15
CA THR A 40 19.00 -19.80 25.81
C THR A 40 20.10 -20.15 24.81
N GLY A 41 19.75 -20.89 23.76
CA GLY A 41 20.67 -21.17 22.67
C GLY A 41 20.84 -19.94 21.78
N ALA A 42 22.08 -19.59 21.44
CA ALA A 42 22.36 -18.59 20.43
C ALA A 42 21.90 -19.11 19.05
N GLY A 43 20.68 -18.73 18.64
CA GLY A 43 20.04 -19.18 17.41
C GLY A 43 20.44 -18.38 16.16
N PRO A 44 19.81 -18.66 14.99
CA PRO A 44 20.06 -17.95 13.73
C PRO A 44 19.79 -16.44 13.82
N ALA A 45 18.98 -15.98 14.78
CA ALA A 45 18.69 -14.57 15.03
C ALA A 45 19.94 -13.72 15.32
N LEU A 46 20.95 -14.30 15.98
CA LEU A 46 22.21 -13.61 16.26
C LEU A 46 23.05 -13.45 14.98
N ALA A 47 22.98 -14.42 14.06
CA ALA A 47 23.63 -14.36 12.76
C ALA A 47 22.95 -13.36 11.80
N THR A 48 21.62 -13.24 11.84
CA THR A 48 20.90 -12.21 11.08
C THR A 48 21.12 -10.81 11.66
N ALA A 49 21.16 -10.65 12.99
CA ALA A 49 21.46 -9.38 13.64
C ALA A 49 22.89 -8.89 13.31
N ALA A 50 23.86 -9.81 13.25
CA ALA A 50 25.24 -9.53 12.83
C ALA A 50 25.34 -8.94 11.42
N ALA A 51 24.44 -9.30 10.50
CA ALA A 51 24.38 -8.73 9.16
C ALA A 51 23.74 -7.33 9.11
N GLY A 52 22.93 -6.97 10.11
CA GLY A 52 22.18 -5.71 10.19
C GLY A 52 22.78 -4.64 11.11
N GLY A 53 23.88 -4.93 11.82
CA GLY A 53 24.58 -3.96 12.67
C GLY A 53 23.94 -3.67 14.04
N VAL A 54 22.76 -4.21 14.34
CA VAL A 54 22.04 -4.01 15.61
C VAL A 54 22.20 -5.24 16.53
N VAL A 55 23.45 -5.59 16.82
CA VAL A 55 23.78 -6.88 17.46
C VAL A 55 23.61 -6.83 18.98
N ASP A 56 23.86 -5.67 19.60
CA ASP A 56 23.71 -5.48 21.05
C ASP A 56 22.26 -5.71 21.51
N GLU A 57 21.29 -5.21 20.75
CA GLU A 57 19.86 -5.38 21.05
C GLU A 57 19.44 -6.86 20.93
N ALA A 58 19.94 -7.57 19.91
CA ALA A 58 19.65 -8.99 19.73
C ALA A 58 20.26 -9.88 20.82
N VAL A 59 21.38 -9.47 21.42
CA VAL A 59 22.02 -10.17 22.55
C VAL A 59 21.31 -9.87 23.88
N LEU A 60 20.88 -8.62 24.08
CA LEU A 60 20.21 -8.18 25.31
C LEU A 60 18.70 -8.46 25.33
N VAL A 61 18.09 -8.79 24.21
CA VAL A 61 16.66 -9.17 24.12
C VAL A 61 16.54 -10.56 23.48
N PRO A 62 17.00 -11.63 24.15
CA PRO A 62 16.84 -12.99 23.64
C PRO A 62 15.38 -13.38 23.48
N ALA A 63 15.08 -14.09 22.39
CA ALA A 63 13.79 -14.73 22.17
C ALA A 63 13.64 -15.96 23.08
N ALA A 64 12.83 -15.87 24.13
CA ALA A 64 12.44 -17.01 24.95
C ALA A 64 11.18 -17.65 24.38
N GLY A 65 11.17 -18.99 24.24
CA GLY A 65 10.00 -19.72 23.79
C GLY A 65 8.97 -19.87 24.92
N VAL A 66 7.77 -19.32 24.74
CA VAL A 66 6.64 -19.51 25.66
C VAL A 66 5.63 -20.44 24.99
N ALA A 67 5.18 -21.47 25.71
CA ALA A 67 4.10 -22.35 25.26
C ALA A 67 2.81 -21.52 25.09
N ALA A 68 2.30 -21.43 23.86
CA ALA A 68 1.03 -20.79 23.60
C ALA A 68 -0.11 -21.63 24.21
N THR A 69 -1.07 -20.96 24.84
CA THR A 69 -2.23 -21.60 25.50
C THR A 69 -3.19 -22.27 24.53
N THR A 70 -3.02 -22.06 23.22
CA THR A 70 -3.80 -22.69 22.15
C THR A 70 -2.89 -23.43 21.17
N ALA A 71 -3.09 -24.75 21.10
CA ALA A 71 -2.57 -25.64 20.06
C ALA A 71 -1.04 -25.71 19.88
N GLY A 72 -0.26 -26.06 20.91
CA GLY A 72 1.07 -26.67 20.73
C GLY A 72 2.17 -25.86 20.01
N HIS A 73 1.93 -24.58 19.69
CA HIS A 73 2.93 -23.70 19.10
C HIS A 73 3.71 -22.97 20.20
N VAL A 74 5.02 -22.87 20.03
CA VAL A 74 5.90 -22.07 20.91
C VAL A 74 6.04 -20.69 20.27
N ALA A 75 5.54 -19.65 20.95
CA ALA A 75 5.73 -18.28 20.51
C ALA A 75 7.03 -17.73 21.10
N ALA A 76 7.87 -17.13 20.26
CA ALA A 76 9.09 -16.46 20.69
C ALA A 76 8.74 -15.08 21.27
N VAL A 77 9.03 -14.86 22.55
CA VAL A 77 8.84 -13.58 23.23
C VAL A 77 10.22 -12.99 23.53
N GLY A 78 10.46 -11.76 23.09
CA GLY A 78 11.67 -11.01 23.42
C GLY A 78 11.73 -10.77 24.93
N THR A 79 12.74 -11.32 25.60
CA THR A 79 12.89 -11.25 27.05
C THR A 79 14.11 -10.40 27.37
N PRO A 80 13.95 -9.11 27.70
CA PRO A 80 15.09 -8.23 27.94
C PRO A 80 15.89 -8.66 29.17
N VAL A 81 17.22 -8.67 29.04
CA VAL A 81 18.17 -8.99 30.10
C VAL A 81 19.07 -7.80 30.41
N HIS A 82 19.52 -7.70 31.65
CA HIS A 82 20.43 -6.63 32.07
C HIS A 82 21.86 -6.84 31.57
N MET A 83 22.26 -8.10 31.35
CA MET A 83 23.61 -8.50 30.96
C MET A 83 23.52 -9.82 30.20
N ALA A 84 24.50 -10.08 29.33
CA ALA A 84 24.57 -11.31 28.57
C ALA A 84 25.98 -11.93 28.63
N LEU A 85 26.03 -13.24 28.85
CA LEU A 85 27.26 -14.02 28.80
C LEU A 85 27.18 -14.95 27.57
N LEU A 86 27.99 -14.68 26.56
CA LEU A 86 28.10 -15.50 25.37
C LEU A 86 29.08 -16.65 25.65
N VAL A 87 28.60 -17.89 25.56
CA VAL A 87 29.41 -19.08 25.82
C VAL A 87 29.66 -19.84 24.53
N GLY A 88 30.93 -20.01 24.17
CA GLY A 88 31.38 -20.77 23.01
C GLY A 88 32.17 -22.03 23.40
N ASP A 89 32.24 -23.01 22.50
CA ASP A 89 33.05 -24.21 22.68
C ASP A 89 34.16 -24.29 21.61
N GLY A 90 35.40 -24.44 22.07
CA GLY A 90 36.60 -24.50 21.26
C GLY A 90 36.81 -23.31 20.30
N VAL A 91 37.65 -23.53 19.29
CA VAL A 91 38.01 -22.49 18.31
C VAL A 91 36.82 -22.02 17.48
N ARG A 92 35.87 -22.92 17.19
CA ARG A 92 34.67 -22.58 16.41
C ARG A 92 33.73 -21.67 17.20
N GLY A 93 33.56 -21.91 18.49
CA GLY A 93 32.81 -21.03 19.39
C GLY A 93 33.48 -19.66 19.54
N ALA A 94 34.81 -19.64 19.68
CA ALA A 94 35.58 -18.39 19.72
C ALA A 94 35.38 -17.56 18.45
N ALA A 95 35.52 -18.17 17.26
CA ALA A 95 35.34 -17.48 15.99
C ALA A 95 33.91 -16.92 15.82
N ALA A 96 32.89 -17.65 16.29
CA ALA A 96 31.51 -17.20 16.23
C ALA A 96 31.24 -15.97 17.13
N ILE A 97 31.85 -15.90 18.32
CA ILE A 97 31.70 -14.74 19.22
C ILE A 97 32.52 -13.56 18.70
N LEU A 98 33.74 -13.78 18.23
CA LEU A 98 34.61 -12.71 17.69
C LEU A 98 34.08 -12.09 16.40
N ALA A 99 33.24 -12.81 15.65
CA ALA A 99 32.58 -12.28 14.46
C ALA A 99 31.47 -11.26 14.80
N LEU A 100 31.07 -11.12 16.07
CA LEU A 100 30.06 -10.17 16.50
C LEU A 100 30.72 -8.81 16.84
N PRO A 101 30.16 -7.68 16.38
CA PRO A 101 30.65 -6.33 16.68
C PRO A 101 30.42 -5.89 18.14
N VAL A 102 29.99 -6.81 19.01
CA VAL A 102 29.49 -6.58 20.39
C VAL A 102 30.62 -6.52 21.43
N VAL A 103 31.83 -6.93 21.06
CA VAL A 103 32.92 -7.24 22.01
C VAL A 103 33.59 -5.98 22.61
N GLU A 104 33.24 -4.78 22.16
CA GLU A 104 33.83 -3.53 22.65
C GLU A 104 33.32 -3.09 24.04
N GLY A 105 32.15 -3.60 24.49
CA GLY A 105 31.51 -3.23 25.76
C GLY A 105 31.59 -4.29 26.87
N ARG A 106 32.77 -4.50 27.48
CA ARG A 106 33.03 -5.57 28.48
C ARG A 106 32.15 -5.55 29.74
N ASP A 107 31.51 -4.44 30.06
CA ASP A 107 30.75 -4.31 31.31
C ASP A 107 29.34 -4.94 31.26
N VAL A 108 28.74 -5.08 30.07
CA VAL A 108 27.36 -5.59 29.90
C VAL A 108 27.32 -6.94 29.17
N ILE A 109 28.22 -7.13 28.20
CA ILE A 109 28.28 -8.36 27.40
C ILE A 109 29.70 -8.93 27.51
N ALA A 110 29.79 -10.18 27.97
CA ALA A 110 31.05 -10.90 28.11
C ALA A 110 31.06 -12.16 27.25
N GLY A 111 32.21 -12.45 26.63
CA GLY A 111 32.43 -13.67 25.85
C GLY A 111 33.34 -14.64 26.59
N VAL A 112 32.86 -15.88 26.77
CA VAL A 112 33.58 -16.97 27.43
C VAL A 112 33.68 -18.15 26.47
N VAL A 113 34.85 -18.78 26.40
CA VAL A 113 35.06 -19.95 25.55
C VAL A 113 35.64 -21.11 26.36
N ASN A 114 35.04 -22.28 26.19
CA ASN A 114 35.59 -23.52 26.71
C ASN A 114 36.76 -23.99 25.86
N PHE A 115 37.94 -24.13 26.47
CA PHE A 115 39.08 -24.77 25.83
C PHE A 115 39.70 -25.81 26.77
N GLY A 116 39.97 -27.01 26.24
CA GLY A 116 40.48 -28.13 27.04
C GLY A 116 41.92 -27.99 27.53
N LYS A 117 42.84 -27.43 26.72
CA LYS A 117 44.23 -27.13 27.12
C LYS A 117 44.74 -25.98 26.26
N VAL A 118 44.92 -24.79 26.83
CA VAL A 118 45.45 -23.62 26.11
C VAL A 118 46.68 -23.13 26.85
N GLY A 119 47.75 -22.83 26.13
CA GLY A 119 48.92 -22.20 26.71
C GLY A 119 48.57 -20.77 27.13
N ARG A 120 49.09 -20.30 28.27
CA ARG A 120 48.89 -18.90 28.73
C ARG A 120 49.31 -17.88 27.67
N GLU A 121 50.26 -18.22 26.80
CA GLU A 121 50.79 -17.39 25.72
C GLU A 121 49.80 -17.22 24.55
N ASP A 122 48.96 -18.21 24.25
CA ASP A 122 47.96 -18.14 23.16
C ASP A 122 46.73 -17.27 23.52
N LEU A 123 46.62 -16.89 24.79
CA LEU A 123 45.52 -16.10 25.36
C LEU A 123 45.87 -14.62 25.49
N GLU A 124 47.15 -14.24 25.37
CA GLU A 124 47.58 -12.86 25.42
C GLU A 124 47.05 -12.11 24.18
N GLY A 125 46.12 -11.17 24.41
CA GLY A 125 45.51 -10.35 23.35
C GLY A 125 44.13 -10.81 22.88
N CYS A 126 43.62 -11.96 23.34
CA CYS A 126 42.24 -12.36 23.06
C CYS A 126 41.25 -11.56 23.93
N PRO A 127 40.16 -11.00 23.36
CA PRO A 127 39.15 -10.28 24.14
C PRO A 127 38.18 -11.20 24.90
N LEU A 128 38.32 -12.52 24.74
CA LEU A 128 37.47 -13.55 25.33
C LEU A 128 38.13 -14.18 26.57
N VAL A 129 37.30 -14.59 27.54
CA VAL A 129 37.78 -15.33 28.72
C VAL A 129 37.81 -16.83 28.40
N ALA A 130 38.99 -17.44 28.42
CA ALA A 130 39.12 -18.89 28.29
C ALA A 130 38.95 -19.60 29.62
N VAL A 131 38.14 -20.65 29.60
CA VAL A 131 37.79 -21.48 30.76
C VAL A 131 37.93 -22.94 30.37
N ASN A 132 38.30 -23.79 31.32
CA ASN A 132 38.29 -25.24 31.14
C ASN A 132 37.16 -25.87 31.97
N VAL A 133 36.05 -26.18 31.30
CA VAL A 133 34.85 -26.72 31.95
C VAL A 133 35.08 -28.17 32.42
N ASP A 134 35.90 -28.95 31.72
CA ASP A 134 36.17 -30.34 32.06
C ASP A 134 36.96 -30.45 33.38
N THR A 135 38.02 -29.65 33.54
CA THR A 135 38.81 -29.56 34.78
C THR A 135 37.98 -29.04 35.95
N ALA A 136 37.12 -28.03 35.70
CA ALA A 136 36.20 -27.52 36.72
C ALA A 136 35.20 -28.58 37.19
N ARG A 137 34.65 -29.37 36.25
CA ARG A 137 33.72 -30.45 36.55
C ARG A 137 34.40 -31.55 37.37
N GLU A 138 35.61 -31.95 37.00
CA GLU A 138 36.40 -32.94 37.76
C GLU A 138 36.64 -32.46 39.19
N GLY A 139 37.07 -31.21 39.37
CA GLY A 139 37.23 -30.63 40.70
C GLY A 139 35.94 -30.66 41.52
N LEU A 140 34.82 -30.30 40.91
CA LEU A 140 33.51 -30.25 41.58
C LEU A 140 33.01 -31.66 41.96
N GLU A 141 33.24 -32.65 41.11
CA GLU A 141 32.91 -34.06 41.40
C GLU A 141 33.75 -34.60 42.56
N LEU A 142 35.05 -34.31 42.60
CA LEU A 142 35.94 -34.69 43.70
C LEU A 142 35.53 -34.06 45.04
N PHE A 143 35.12 -32.80 45.01
CA PHE A 143 34.63 -32.09 46.20
C PHE A 143 33.29 -32.66 46.69
N ARG A 144 32.37 -32.98 45.77
CA ARG A 144 31.08 -33.59 46.10
C ARG A 144 31.21 -35.01 46.64
N ALA A 145 32.25 -35.73 46.23
CA ALA A 145 32.55 -37.06 46.73
C ALA A 145 33.07 -37.02 48.18
N ASP A 146 33.97 -36.08 48.49
CA ASP A 146 34.50 -35.91 49.85
C ASP A 146 35.01 -34.47 50.06
N ILE A 147 34.61 -33.86 51.19
CA ILE A 147 35.09 -32.56 51.65
C ILE A 147 36.62 -32.57 51.85
N GLY A 148 37.21 -33.73 52.18
CA GLY A 148 38.66 -33.93 52.29
C GLY A 148 39.44 -33.59 51.01
N ASN A 149 38.77 -33.57 49.85
CA ASN A 149 39.37 -33.18 48.56
C ASN A 149 39.37 -31.66 48.31
N ALA A 150 38.99 -30.82 49.28
CA ALA A 150 38.90 -29.37 49.12
C ALA A 150 40.14 -28.71 48.48
N ARG A 151 41.35 -29.14 48.86
CA ARG A 151 42.60 -28.61 48.27
C ARG A 151 42.76 -28.95 46.78
N LYS A 152 42.34 -30.17 46.40
CA LYS A 152 42.38 -30.61 44.99
C LYS A 152 41.33 -29.86 44.18
N TYR A 153 40.15 -29.65 44.74
CA TYR A 153 39.13 -28.80 44.16
C TYR A 153 39.64 -27.37 43.92
N GLU A 154 40.23 -26.73 44.92
CA GLU A 154 40.76 -25.37 44.79
C GLU A 154 41.83 -25.25 43.69
N THR A 155 42.69 -26.27 43.59
CA THR A 155 43.72 -26.35 42.54
C THR A 155 43.08 -26.45 41.15
N LEU A 156 42.16 -27.40 40.96
CA LEU A 156 41.47 -27.64 39.68
C LEU A 156 40.55 -26.48 39.29
N TRP A 157 39.91 -25.83 40.26
CA TRP A 157 39.06 -24.66 40.04
C TRP A 157 39.87 -23.44 39.59
N THR A 158 41.07 -23.27 40.13
CA THR A 158 42.02 -22.23 39.72
C THR A 158 42.59 -22.53 38.33
N GLU A 159 42.96 -23.78 38.06
CA GLU A 159 43.43 -24.23 36.74
C GLU A 159 42.36 -24.05 35.66
N ALA A 160 41.08 -24.23 36.03
CA ALA A 160 39.96 -24.00 35.14
C ALA A 160 39.70 -22.53 34.78
N ASN A 161 40.33 -21.57 35.47
CA ASN A 161 40.22 -20.13 35.22
C ASN A 161 38.77 -19.57 35.27
N ILE A 162 37.94 -20.06 36.21
CA ILE A 162 36.55 -19.57 36.38
C ILE A 162 36.51 -18.23 37.14
N GLY A 163 37.57 -17.89 37.88
CA GLY A 163 37.67 -16.67 38.71
C GLY A 163 37.22 -15.38 38.01
N PRO A 164 37.73 -15.04 36.81
CA PRO A 164 37.34 -13.82 36.09
C PRO A 164 35.84 -13.73 35.77
N VAL A 165 35.20 -14.86 35.46
CA VAL A 165 33.75 -14.91 35.18
C VAL A 165 32.96 -14.64 36.46
N SER A 166 33.41 -15.19 37.60
CA SER A 166 32.78 -14.96 38.89
C SER A 166 32.92 -13.51 39.38
N GLU A 167 34.07 -12.89 39.10
CA GLU A 167 34.34 -11.49 39.45
C GLU A 167 33.51 -10.54 38.57
N TRP A 168 33.44 -10.79 37.26
CA TRP A 168 32.58 -10.05 36.34
C TRP A 168 31.11 -10.11 36.78
N LEU A 169 30.61 -11.31 37.08
CA LEU A 169 29.23 -11.49 37.54
C LEU A 169 28.96 -10.73 38.83
N ARG A 170 29.91 -10.73 39.78
CA ARG A 170 29.79 -10.01 41.05
C ARG A 170 29.77 -8.50 40.86
N LYS A 171 30.70 -7.97 40.04
CA LYS A 171 30.80 -6.54 39.74
C LYS A 171 29.52 -6.00 39.11
N SER A 172 28.88 -6.80 38.25
CA SER A 172 27.74 -6.33 37.49
C SER A 172 26.38 -6.65 38.13
N ALA A 173 26.31 -7.65 39.03
CA ALA A 173 25.09 -7.94 39.80
C ALA A 173 24.84 -6.99 40.98
N LEU A 174 25.92 -6.48 41.59
CA LEU A 174 25.87 -5.62 42.78
C LEU A 174 26.05 -4.14 42.40
N PRO A 175 25.34 -3.21 43.07
CA PRO A 175 25.63 -1.78 42.92
C PRO A 175 26.99 -1.47 43.56
N SER A 176 27.78 -0.58 42.92
CA SER A 176 29.08 -0.16 43.46
C SER A 176 28.94 0.71 44.72
N ASP A 177 27.84 1.48 44.87
CA ASP A 177 27.56 2.36 46.02
C ASP A 177 26.04 2.49 46.28
N GLU A 178 25.63 2.85 47.51
CA GLU A 178 24.23 3.15 47.85
C GLU A 178 23.72 4.36 47.06
N GLY A 179 22.68 4.15 46.25
CA GLY A 179 22.04 5.22 45.46
C GLY A 179 22.56 5.37 44.02
N VAL A 180 23.61 4.65 43.63
CA VAL A 180 24.12 4.66 42.25
C VAL A 180 23.47 3.54 41.44
N MET A 181 22.88 3.89 40.29
CA MET A 181 22.28 2.93 39.37
C MET A 181 23.31 1.93 38.87
N LYS A 182 22.93 0.65 38.73
CA LYS A 182 23.85 -0.40 38.24
C LYS A 182 24.37 -0.02 36.85
N ALA A 183 25.68 -0.17 36.62
CA ALA A 183 26.33 0.17 35.35
C ALA A 183 25.64 -0.42 34.09
N PRO A 184 25.11 -1.67 34.11
CA PRO A 184 24.38 -2.20 32.96
C PRO A 184 23.08 -1.46 32.65
N VAL A 185 22.38 -0.97 33.68
CA VAL A 185 21.14 -0.19 33.52
C VAL A 185 21.46 1.20 32.97
N GLN A 186 22.55 1.81 33.41
CA GLN A 186 23.03 3.08 32.85
C GLN A 186 23.36 2.94 31.36
N ASN A 187 24.10 1.90 30.99
CA ASN A 187 24.44 1.64 29.59
C ASN A 187 23.21 1.38 28.72
N LEU A 188 22.19 0.69 29.25
CA LEU A 188 20.92 0.46 28.55
C LEU A 188 20.18 1.78 28.30
N ILE A 189 20.03 2.64 29.32
CA ILE A 189 19.36 3.94 29.18
C ILE A 189 20.09 4.80 28.14
N GLY A 190 21.43 4.87 28.23
CA GLY A 190 22.23 5.60 27.24
C GLY A 190 22.07 5.06 25.83
N SER A 191 21.95 3.74 25.65
CA SER A 191 21.70 3.13 24.34
C SER A 191 20.31 3.46 23.80
N LEU A 192 19.28 3.41 24.65
CA LEU A 192 17.90 3.73 24.25
C LEU A 192 17.78 5.19 23.81
N LEU A 193 18.42 6.12 24.52
CA LEU A 193 18.42 7.54 24.16
C LEU A 193 19.13 7.79 22.81
N ARG A 194 20.29 7.15 22.59
CA ARG A 194 20.99 7.23 21.29
C ARG A 194 20.16 6.65 20.14
N ASN A 195 19.52 5.50 20.35
CA ASN A 195 18.68 4.87 19.33
C ASN A 195 17.43 5.72 19.02
N ALA A 196 16.79 6.28 20.04
CA ALA A 196 15.65 7.19 19.88
C ALA A 196 16.05 8.43 19.07
N ARG A 197 17.22 9.03 19.38
CA ARG A 197 17.75 10.17 18.62
C ARG A 197 18.04 9.82 17.16
N ALA A 198 18.65 8.66 16.92
CA ALA A 198 18.91 8.18 15.56
C ALA A 198 17.62 7.95 14.75
N ALA A 199 16.59 7.40 15.38
CA ALA A 199 15.28 7.22 14.75
C ALA A 199 14.60 8.55 14.40
N VAL A 200 14.66 9.55 15.29
CA VAL A 200 14.14 10.90 15.01
C VAL A 200 14.85 11.54 13.83
N GLN A 201 16.18 11.50 13.80
CA GLN A 201 16.98 12.05 12.68
C GLN A 201 16.67 11.35 11.35
N GLN A 202 16.39 10.05 11.37
CA GLN A 202 16.02 9.29 10.19
C GLN A 202 14.64 9.70 9.65
N GLU A 203 13.67 9.96 10.54
CA GLU A 203 12.34 10.45 10.15
C GLU A 203 12.44 11.87 9.57
N GLU A 204 13.19 12.78 10.21
CA GLU A 204 13.46 14.12 9.70
C GLU A 204 14.11 14.11 8.31
N ALA A 205 15.09 13.23 8.09
CA ALA A 205 15.73 13.07 6.79
C ALA A 205 14.75 12.50 5.73
N SER A 206 13.85 11.62 6.14
CA SER A 206 12.81 11.04 5.28
C SER A 206 11.77 12.08 4.87
N ASP A 207 11.34 12.93 5.81
CA ASP A 207 10.43 14.05 5.57
C ASP A 207 11.05 15.08 4.62
N LEU A 208 12.30 15.49 4.86
CA LEU A 208 13.03 16.38 3.95
C LEU A 208 13.13 15.80 2.53
N THR A 209 13.36 14.49 2.42
CA THR A 209 13.43 13.80 1.12
C THR A 209 12.06 13.73 0.45
N ALA A 210 10.98 13.52 1.22
CA ALA A 210 9.61 13.53 0.71
C ALA A 210 9.18 14.93 0.24
N GLU A 211 9.56 15.99 0.96
CA GLU A 211 9.35 17.37 0.55
C GLU A 211 10.04 17.70 -0.76
N LEU A 212 11.31 17.32 -0.91
CA LEU A 212 12.06 17.55 -2.14
C LEU A 212 11.44 16.81 -3.35
N ARG A 213 10.79 15.67 -3.12
CA ARG A 213 10.09 14.89 -4.17
C ARG A 213 8.71 15.43 -4.51
N THR A 214 8.02 16.07 -3.57
CA THR A 214 6.63 16.53 -3.74
C THR A 214 6.48 18.00 -4.15
N ARG A 215 7.57 18.78 -4.14
CA ARG A 215 7.57 20.16 -4.69
C ARG A 215 7.41 20.15 -6.21
N VAL A 216 6.17 19.97 -6.66
CA VAL A 216 5.74 20.47 -7.96
C VAL A 216 5.83 21.99 -7.88
N PRO A 217 6.62 22.68 -8.72
CA PRO A 217 6.70 24.13 -8.64
C PRO A 217 5.31 24.73 -8.87
N LEU A 218 4.87 25.66 -8.02
CA LEU A 218 3.56 26.33 -8.13
C LEU A 218 3.29 26.92 -9.54
N GLY A 219 4.35 27.33 -10.25
CA GLY A 219 4.28 27.78 -11.64
C GLY A 219 3.85 26.68 -12.63
N SER A 220 4.11 25.41 -12.32
CA SER A 220 3.68 24.26 -13.13
C SER A 220 2.17 24.04 -13.03
N ILE A 221 1.57 24.15 -11.84
CA ILE A 221 0.12 23.99 -11.67
C ILE A 221 -0.64 25.12 -12.38
N ALA A 222 -0.23 26.38 -12.20
CA ALA A 222 -0.84 27.50 -12.91
C ALA A 222 -0.71 27.36 -14.45
N HIS A 223 0.40 26.79 -14.93
CA HIS A 223 0.58 26.46 -16.33
C HIS A 223 -0.35 25.33 -16.79
N LEU A 224 -0.57 24.30 -15.97
CA LEU A 224 -1.49 23.20 -16.25
C LEU A 224 -2.96 23.66 -16.25
N ASP A 225 -3.37 24.54 -15.34
CA ASP A 225 -4.70 25.17 -15.35
C ASP A 225 -4.93 25.98 -16.62
N LYS A 226 -3.92 26.75 -17.05
CA LYS A 226 -3.98 27.47 -18.32
C LYS A 226 -4.11 26.51 -19.50
N ALA A 227 -3.35 25.42 -19.51
CA ALA A 227 -3.42 24.40 -20.55
C ALA A 227 -4.78 23.67 -20.56
N LEU A 228 -5.40 23.45 -19.40
CA LEU A 228 -6.75 22.90 -19.29
C LEU A 228 -7.78 23.86 -19.90
N ALA A 229 -7.69 25.16 -19.60
CA ALA A 229 -8.59 26.17 -20.16
C ALA A 229 -8.44 26.28 -21.69
N GLU A 230 -7.21 26.27 -22.20
CA GLU A 230 -6.93 26.27 -23.64
C GLU A 230 -7.47 25.00 -24.32
N TRP A 231 -7.27 23.83 -23.71
CA TRP A 231 -7.85 22.58 -24.18
C TRP A 231 -9.38 22.63 -24.21
N ALA A 232 -10.03 23.13 -23.15
CA ALA A 232 -11.50 23.19 -23.07
C ALA A 232 -12.08 24.12 -24.15
N GLN A 233 -11.44 25.26 -24.40
CA GLN A 233 -11.80 26.16 -25.49
C GLN A 233 -11.67 25.48 -26.86
N ASN A 234 -10.54 24.82 -27.11
CA ASN A 234 -10.29 24.11 -28.36
C ASN A 234 -11.27 22.94 -28.56
N ALA A 235 -11.61 22.21 -27.51
CA ALA A 235 -12.57 21.10 -27.56
C ALA A 235 -14.00 21.59 -27.88
N HIS A 236 -14.43 22.71 -27.28
CA HIS A 236 -15.72 23.31 -27.60
C HIS A 236 -15.77 23.84 -29.04
N GLN A 237 -14.68 24.44 -29.51
CA GLN A 237 -14.57 24.90 -30.89
C GLN A 237 -14.56 23.72 -31.88
N GLU A 238 -13.82 22.65 -31.59
CA GLU A 238 -13.81 21.43 -32.39
C GLU A 238 -15.21 20.82 -32.47
N LEU A 239 -15.92 20.69 -31.34
CA LEU A 239 -17.27 20.13 -31.30
C LEU A 239 -18.19 20.87 -32.26
N GLN A 240 -18.19 22.20 -32.19
CA GLN A 240 -19.02 23.03 -33.05
C GLN A 240 -18.62 22.88 -34.52
N GLN A 241 -17.34 23.07 -34.84
CA GLN A 241 -16.86 23.06 -36.22
C GLN A 241 -17.02 21.68 -36.89
N GLN A 242 -16.63 20.61 -36.20
CA GLN A 242 -16.68 19.25 -36.76
C GLN A 242 -18.13 18.78 -36.93
N LEU A 243 -19.02 19.07 -35.98
CA LEU A 243 -20.43 18.70 -36.12
C LEU A 243 -21.15 19.55 -37.18
N ASP A 244 -20.86 20.85 -37.27
CA ASP A 244 -21.46 21.69 -38.32
C ASP A 244 -21.01 21.23 -39.71
N VAL A 245 -19.74 20.86 -39.87
CA VAL A 245 -19.24 20.24 -41.12
C VAL A 245 -19.89 18.88 -41.38
N ALA A 246 -20.07 18.06 -40.35
CA ALA A 246 -20.68 16.73 -40.45
C ALA A 246 -22.17 16.81 -40.86
N PHE A 247 -22.92 17.76 -40.31
CA PHE A 247 -24.33 17.95 -40.67
C PHE A 247 -24.51 18.74 -41.98
N ALA A 248 -23.53 19.55 -42.38
CA ALA A 248 -23.52 20.17 -43.70
C ALA A 248 -23.14 19.19 -44.84
N THR A 249 -22.55 18.03 -44.52
CA THR A 249 -21.99 17.15 -45.55
C THR A 249 -23.08 16.43 -46.36
N PRO A 250 -22.85 16.13 -47.65
CA PRO A 250 -23.85 15.50 -48.51
C PRO A 250 -24.43 14.16 -48.00
N PRO A 251 -23.67 13.25 -47.36
CA PRO A 251 -24.23 12.03 -46.77
C PRO A 251 -25.39 12.28 -45.81
N TRP A 252 -25.30 13.27 -44.92
CA TRP A 252 -26.36 13.61 -43.96
C TRP A 252 -27.59 14.23 -44.64
N SER A 253 -27.37 15.20 -45.53
CA SER A 253 -28.48 15.83 -46.29
C SER A 253 -29.14 14.84 -47.27
N LYS A 254 -28.41 13.82 -47.72
CA LYS A 254 -28.95 12.71 -48.53
C LYS A 254 -29.86 11.78 -47.72
N LEU A 255 -29.93 11.85 -46.40
CA LEU A 255 -30.92 11.11 -45.61
C LEU A 255 -32.31 11.78 -45.64
N GLY A 256 -32.75 12.31 -46.78
CA GLY A 256 -34.07 12.88 -46.94
C GLY A 256 -35.16 11.80 -46.93
N TRP A 257 -36.37 12.14 -46.47
CA TRP A 257 -37.51 11.21 -46.29
C TRP A 257 -37.70 10.23 -47.46
N TRP A 258 -37.71 10.74 -48.70
CA TRP A 258 -37.98 9.91 -49.87
C TRP A 258 -36.89 8.84 -50.14
N LYS A 259 -35.65 9.05 -49.69
CA LYS A 259 -34.54 8.10 -49.87
C LYS A 259 -34.57 6.94 -48.88
N LEU A 260 -35.26 7.09 -47.75
CA LEU A 260 -35.39 6.03 -46.76
C LEU A 260 -36.09 4.80 -47.32
N PHE A 261 -36.99 4.95 -48.29
CA PHE A 261 -37.66 3.82 -48.94
C PHE A 261 -36.70 2.86 -49.65
N TRP A 262 -35.55 3.36 -50.09
CA TRP A 262 -34.54 2.56 -50.80
C TRP A 262 -33.32 2.26 -49.93
N ARG A 263 -33.02 3.12 -48.95
CA ARG A 263 -31.78 3.14 -48.17
C ARG A 263 -32.05 3.46 -46.69
N ALA A 264 -33.04 2.81 -46.09
CA ALA A 264 -33.28 2.95 -44.64
C ALA A 264 -32.08 2.42 -43.81
N ASP A 265 -31.32 1.47 -44.36
CA ASP A 265 -30.17 0.86 -43.68
C ASP A 265 -28.92 1.76 -43.69
N ASP A 266 -28.77 2.64 -44.69
CA ASP A 266 -27.66 3.60 -44.78
C ASP A 266 -27.67 4.61 -43.61
N VAL A 267 -28.81 4.80 -42.93
CA VAL A 267 -28.93 5.71 -41.77
C VAL A 267 -27.95 5.30 -40.68
N GLY A 268 -27.89 4.01 -40.34
CA GLY A 268 -27.00 3.51 -39.28
C GLY A 268 -25.53 3.67 -39.66
N MET A 269 -25.18 3.32 -40.89
CA MET A 269 -23.81 3.45 -41.41
C MET A 269 -23.35 4.91 -41.42
N VAL A 270 -24.12 5.82 -42.03
CA VAL A 270 -23.75 7.23 -42.17
C VAL A 270 -23.63 7.90 -40.81
N THR A 271 -24.58 7.68 -39.90
CA THR A 271 -24.53 8.29 -38.57
C THR A 271 -23.43 7.71 -37.69
N SER A 272 -23.17 6.40 -37.78
CA SER A 272 -22.04 5.77 -37.08
C SER A 272 -20.70 6.28 -37.58
N GLU A 273 -20.53 6.41 -38.91
CA GLU A 273 -19.32 6.97 -39.52
C GLU A 273 -19.11 8.45 -39.11
N MET A 274 -20.18 9.26 -39.11
CA MET A 274 -20.12 10.64 -38.65
C MET A 274 -19.66 10.75 -37.20
N VAL A 275 -20.26 9.97 -36.29
CA VAL A 275 -19.85 9.96 -34.88
C VAL A 275 -18.42 9.43 -34.72
N ALA A 276 -18.04 8.37 -35.43
CA ALA A 276 -16.70 7.79 -35.33
C ALA A 276 -15.59 8.76 -35.76
N LEU A 277 -15.81 9.49 -36.85
CA LEU A 277 -14.77 10.33 -37.46
C LEU A 277 -14.77 11.78 -36.96
N ARG A 278 -15.92 12.31 -36.54
CA ARG A 278 -16.09 13.75 -36.28
C ARG A 278 -16.37 14.09 -34.81
N PHE A 279 -16.69 13.11 -33.98
CA PHE A 279 -16.98 13.37 -32.57
C PHE A 279 -15.69 13.46 -31.74
N LEU A 280 -15.14 14.68 -31.61
CA LEU A 280 -14.05 15.04 -30.71
C LEU A 280 -12.74 14.22 -30.81
N PRO A 281 -12.22 13.88 -32.01
CA PRO A 281 -10.95 13.15 -32.13
C PRO A 281 -9.73 13.94 -31.63
N GLU A 282 -9.66 15.26 -31.85
CA GLU A 282 -8.49 16.05 -31.44
C GLU A 282 -8.55 16.40 -29.95
N ALA A 283 -9.73 16.71 -29.41
CA ALA A 283 -9.94 16.91 -27.98
C ALA A 283 -9.57 15.67 -27.17
N GLU A 284 -9.84 14.46 -27.69
CA GLU A 284 -9.42 13.21 -27.06
C GLU A 284 -7.89 13.07 -27.01
N LYS A 285 -7.18 13.39 -28.10
CA LYS A 285 -5.70 13.40 -28.08
C LYS A 285 -5.17 14.47 -27.12
N GLY A 286 -5.80 15.64 -27.11
CA GLY A 286 -5.44 16.75 -26.25
C GLY A 286 -5.58 16.42 -24.77
N VAL A 287 -6.64 15.71 -24.37
CA VAL A 287 -6.83 15.32 -22.96
C VAL A 287 -5.80 14.27 -22.53
N ILE A 288 -5.46 13.32 -23.41
CA ILE A 288 -4.42 12.32 -23.13
C ILE A 288 -3.05 13.00 -22.98
N TYR A 289 -2.73 13.96 -23.84
CA TYR A 289 -1.51 14.76 -23.73
C TYR A 289 -1.47 15.57 -22.44
N LEU A 290 -2.58 16.22 -22.06
CA LEU A 290 -2.68 16.98 -20.80
C LEU A 290 -2.52 16.06 -19.58
N ALA A 291 -3.13 14.87 -19.58
CA ALA A 291 -2.94 13.88 -18.51
C ALA A 291 -1.47 13.47 -18.38
N GLY A 292 -0.77 13.28 -19.52
CA GLY A 292 0.68 13.03 -19.53
C GLY A 292 1.50 14.18 -18.94
N ARG A 293 1.13 15.44 -19.23
CA ARG A 293 1.77 16.64 -18.64
C ARG A 293 1.53 16.75 -17.13
N ILE A 294 0.33 16.39 -16.67
CA ILE A 294 -0.01 16.36 -15.24
C ILE A 294 0.83 15.28 -14.53
N GLN A 295 1.01 14.12 -15.16
CA GLN A 295 1.88 13.07 -14.66
C GLN A 295 3.37 13.49 -14.64
N GLU A 296 3.85 14.14 -15.71
CA GLU A 296 5.21 14.71 -15.79
C GLU A 296 5.46 15.73 -14.68
N ALA A 297 4.44 16.52 -14.35
CA ALA A 297 4.50 17.49 -13.25
C ALA A 297 4.52 16.83 -11.86
N GLY A 298 4.44 15.51 -11.73
CA GLY A 298 4.50 14.80 -10.44
C GLY A 298 3.20 14.83 -9.63
N VAL A 299 2.08 15.23 -10.25
CA VAL A 299 0.77 15.25 -9.61
C VAL A 299 0.25 13.82 -9.47
N GLY A 300 0.10 13.33 -8.24
CA GLY A 300 -0.37 11.96 -7.95
C GLY A 300 0.76 10.94 -7.74
N ALA A 301 1.76 11.30 -6.94
CA ALA A 301 2.93 10.47 -6.64
C ALA A 301 2.58 9.01 -6.25
N GLY A 302 2.85 8.10 -7.19
CA GLY A 302 2.68 6.64 -7.14
C GLY A 302 2.99 6.04 -8.52
N GLN A 303 3.31 4.75 -8.63
CA GLN A 303 3.68 4.10 -9.91
C GLN A 303 2.59 4.18 -11.00
N GLN A 304 1.35 4.56 -10.65
CA GLN A 304 0.17 4.52 -11.52
C GLN A 304 -0.37 5.90 -11.97
N GLY A 305 0.24 7.01 -11.51
CA GLY A 305 -0.21 8.37 -11.87
C GLY A 305 -1.55 8.80 -11.22
N PRO A 306 -2.07 9.99 -11.55
CA PRO A 306 -3.32 10.48 -10.99
C PRO A 306 -4.52 9.69 -11.54
N LEU A 307 -5.45 9.36 -10.65
CA LEU A 307 -6.69 8.67 -10.98
C LEU A 307 -7.79 9.68 -11.30
N TYR A 308 -8.36 9.58 -12.49
CA TYR A 308 -9.46 10.43 -12.95
C TYR A 308 -10.79 9.71 -12.80
N ALA A 309 -11.82 10.41 -12.33
CA ALA A 309 -13.16 9.86 -12.19
C ALA A 309 -13.72 9.47 -13.57
N GLY A 310 -14.19 8.24 -13.71
CA GLY A 310 -14.84 7.78 -14.93
C GLY A 310 -16.30 8.26 -15.03
N PRO A 311 -16.91 8.20 -16.22
CA PRO A 311 -18.34 8.46 -16.39
C PRO A 311 -19.17 7.48 -15.53
N ALA A 312 -20.19 8.01 -14.85
CA ALA A 312 -21.09 7.22 -14.02
C ALA A 312 -21.88 6.21 -14.87
N LEU A 313 -21.64 4.92 -14.64
CA LEU A 313 -22.41 3.85 -15.26
C LEU A 313 -23.65 3.57 -14.40
N PRO A 314 -24.88 3.58 -14.95
CA PRO A 314 -26.02 3.02 -14.24
C PRO A 314 -25.81 1.51 -14.10
N GLN A 315 -25.67 1.03 -12.86
CA GLN A 315 -25.65 -0.41 -12.59
C GLN A 315 -27.03 -1.00 -12.91
N ILE A 316 -27.06 -1.97 -13.82
CA ILE A 316 -28.24 -2.81 -14.02
C ILE A 316 -28.23 -3.86 -12.89
N GLY A 317 -28.73 -3.45 -11.72
CA GLY A 317 -29.01 -4.32 -10.58
C GLY A 317 -30.38 -3.97 -10.04
N HIS A 318 -31.28 -4.95 -9.95
CA HIS A 318 -32.57 -4.78 -9.29
C HIS A 318 -32.35 -4.51 -7.79
N GLN A 319 -32.24 -3.24 -7.42
CA GLN A 319 -32.68 -2.72 -6.14
C GLN A 319 -32.64 -1.20 -6.16
N SER A 320 -33.77 -0.60 -5.83
CA SER A 320 -34.00 0.83 -5.73
C SER A 320 -33.08 1.44 -4.68
N GLN A 321 -32.04 2.15 -5.11
CA GLN A 321 -31.43 3.28 -4.40
C GLN A 321 -30.42 3.95 -5.34
N ASP A 322 -30.66 5.22 -5.64
CA ASP A 322 -29.75 6.11 -6.37
C ASP A 322 -28.43 6.24 -5.62
N THR A 323 -27.52 5.31 -5.86
CA THR A 323 -26.12 5.42 -5.45
C THR A 323 -25.30 5.52 -6.73
N VAL A 324 -25.05 6.75 -7.17
CA VAL A 324 -24.12 7.03 -8.26
C VAL A 324 -22.73 6.64 -7.78
N THR A 325 -22.27 5.45 -8.13
CA THR A 325 -20.88 5.04 -7.87
C THR A 325 -20.00 5.80 -8.86
N PRO A 326 -18.92 6.49 -8.40
CA PRO A 326 -17.99 7.14 -9.32
C PRO A 326 -17.44 6.09 -10.28
N GLY A 327 -17.49 6.39 -11.59
CA GLY A 327 -17.05 5.46 -12.63
C GLY A 327 -15.59 5.04 -12.45
N ALA A 328 -15.26 3.85 -12.94
CA ALA A 328 -13.93 3.24 -12.82
C ALA A 328 -12.82 4.27 -13.04
N ALA A 329 -11.95 4.40 -12.05
CA ALA A 329 -10.89 5.39 -12.07
C ALA A 329 -9.79 4.95 -13.05
N ASN A 330 -9.51 5.79 -14.04
CA ASN A 330 -8.54 5.52 -15.09
C ASN A 330 -7.35 6.49 -15.00
N ASN A 331 -6.22 6.12 -15.59
CA ASN A 331 -5.00 6.94 -15.62
C ASN A 331 -5.14 8.21 -16.48
N TRP A 332 -6.24 8.34 -17.24
CA TRP A 332 -6.64 9.56 -17.96
C TRP A 332 -8.18 9.65 -18.01
N PRO A 333 -8.74 10.86 -18.17
CA PRO A 333 -10.18 11.05 -18.32
C PRO A 333 -10.74 10.30 -19.54
N SER A 334 -11.86 9.60 -19.36
CA SER A 334 -12.44 8.72 -20.40
C SER A 334 -13.87 9.10 -20.82
N HIS A 335 -14.35 10.29 -20.46
CA HIS A 335 -15.72 10.71 -20.78
C HIS A 335 -15.97 10.86 -22.28
N ILE A 336 -15.04 11.42 -23.06
CA ILE A 336 -15.19 11.59 -24.52
C ILE A 336 -15.33 10.24 -25.26
N PRO A 337 -14.40 9.27 -25.11
CA PRO A 337 -14.53 7.98 -25.78
C PRO A 337 -15.76 7.19 -25.28
N PHE A 338 -16.12 7.34 -24.00
CA PHE A 338 -17.35 6.77 -23.47
C PHE A 338 -18.59 7.32 -24.15
N THR A 339 -18.72 8.64 -24.27
CA THR A 339 -19.87 9.28 -24.94
C THR A 339 -19.92 8.92 -26.42
N ARG A 340 -18.77 8.82 -27.10
CA ARG A 340 -18.72 8.34 -28.50
C ARG A 340 -19.33 6.94 -28.64
N ASN A 341 -18.93 6.02 -27.76
CA ASN A 341 -19.48 4.67 -27.72
C ASN A 341 -20.98 4.66 -27.36
N TYR A 342 -21.41 5.50 -26.42
CA TYR A 342 -22.82 5.66 -26.07
C TYR A 342 -23.66 6.08 -27.29
N LEU A 343 -23.21 7.08 -28.05
CA LEU A 343 -23.89 7.53 -29.26
C LEU A 343 -23.97 6.41 -30.31
N GLN A 344 -22.88 5.68 -30.54
CA GLN A 344 -22.83 4.57 -31.50
C GLN A 344 -23.74 3.40 -31.13
N GLN A 345 -23.87 3.09 -29.83
CA GLN A 345 -24.61 1.90 -29.38
C GLN A 345 -26.08 2.19 -29.04
N LYS A 346 -26.43 3.43 -28.70
CA LYS A 346 -27.78 3.79 -28.24
C LYS A 346 -28.52 4.67 -29.24
N THR A 347 -27.95 5.82 -29.60
CA THR A 347 -28.69 6.83 -30.38
C THR A 347 -28.72 6.50 -31.86
N VAL A 348 -27.61 6.00 -32.43
CA VAL A 348 -27.51 5.57 -33.83
C VAL A 348 -28.52 4.46 -34.17
N PRO A 349 -28.58 3.32 -33.44
CA PRO A 349 -29.56 2.28 -33.73
C PRO A 349 -31.00 2.72 -33.48
N ALA A 350 -31.25 3.59 -32.50
CA ALA A 350 -32.58 4.14 -32.25
C ALA A 350 -33.08 4.98 -33.43
N LEU A 351 -32.21 5.80 -34.03
CA LEU A 351 -32.54 6.58 -35.22
C LEU A 351 -32.82 5.68 -36.44
N GLN A 352 -32.02 4.62 -36.63
CA GLN A 352 -32.25 3.63 -37.68
C GLN A 352 -33.59 2.89 -37.50
N ALA A 353 -33.91 2.47 -36.27
CA ALA A 353 -35.18 1.83 -35.96
C ALA A 353 -36.38 2.77 -36.20
N LEU A 354 -36.25 4.06 -35.89
CA LEU A 354 -37.25 5.07 -36.20
C LEU A 354 -37.44 5.19 -37.72
N ALA A 355 -36.35 5.28 -38.49
CA ALA A 355 -36.41 5.35 -39.94
C ALA A 355 -37.17 4.15 -40.54
N GLN A 356 -36.79 2.93 -40.13
CA GLN A 356 -37.43 1.69 -40.55
C GLN A 356 -38.92 1.65 -40.16
N LYS A 357 -39.25 2.06 -38.93
CA LYS A 357 -40.63 2.15 -38.45
C LYS A 357 -41.47 3.11 -39.29
N LEU A 358 -40.95 4.28 -39.65
CA LEU A 358 -41.68 5.24 -40.48
C LEU A 358 -41.93 4.71 -41.89
N VAL A 359 -40.95 4.03 -42.49
CA VAL A 359 -41.10 3.40 -43.82
C VAL A 359 -42.22 2.33 -43.77
N VAL A 360 -42.20 1.43 -42.78
CA VAL A 360 -43.25 0.41 -42.63
C VAL A 360 -44.62 1.03 -42.37
N GLN A 361 -44.70 2.06 -41.51
CA GLN A 361 -45.95 2.77 -41.25
C GLN A 361 -46.51 3.44 -42.52
N SER A 362 -45.65 4.06 -43.33
CA SER A 362 -46.07 4.68 -44.58
C SER A 362 -46.58 3.66 -45.60
N ALA A 363 -45.93 2.49 -45.71
CA ALA A 363 -46.40 1.40 -46.56
C ALA A 363 -47.77 0.86 -46.11
N SER A 364 -47.97 0.70 -44.80
CA SER A 364 -49.26 0.26 -44.25
C SER A 364 -50.38 1.27 -44.50
N LEU A 365 -50.11 2.57 -44.33
CA LEU A 365 -51.12 3.61 -44.50
C LEU A 365 -51.45 3.86 -45.98
N ALA A 366 -50.46 3.74 -46.87
CA ALA A 366 -50.69 3.71 -48.31
C ALA A 366 -51.56 2.51 -48.71
N GLY A 367 -51.26 1.31 -48.21
CA GLY A 367 -52.05 0.10 -48.46
C GLY A 367 -53.50 0.23 -47.96
N LEU A 368 -53.71 0.77 -46.76
CA LEU A 368 -55.05 1.05 -46.22
C LEU A 368 -55.80 2.10 -47.04
N SER A 369 -55.12 3.17 -47.47
CA SER A 369 -55.70 4.21 -48.33
C SER A 369 -56.15 3.65 -49.68
N THR A 370 -55.32 2.80 -50.30
CA THR A 370 -55.64 2.11 -51.56
C THR A 370 -56.76 1.08 -51.37
N ALA A 371 -56.76 0.31 -50.28
CA ALA A 371 -57.83 -0.64 -49.97
C ALA A 371 -59.17 0.07 -49.76
N LEU A 372 -59.16 1.18 -49.02
CA LEU A 372 -60.35 2.02 -48.83
C LEU A 372 -60.89 2.54 -50.16
N ALA A 373 -60.02 3.05 -51.04
CA ALA A 373 -60.41 3.49 -52.37
C ALA A 373 -60.98 2.35 -53.25
N GLY A 374 -60.43 1.14 -53.14
CA GLY A 374 -60.96 -0.05 -53.80
C GLY A 374 -62.35 -0.43 -53.30
N LEU A 375 -62.58 -0.40 -51.99
CA LEU A 375 -63.89 -0.63 -51.39
C LEU A 375 -64.90 0.46 -51.78
N SER A 376 -64.47 1.73 -51.83
CA SER A 376 -65.26 2.86 -52.31
C SER A 376 -65.67 2.68 -53.77
N TYR A 377 -64.78 2.17 -54.63
CA TYR A 377 -65.09 1.87 -56.03
C TYR A 377 -66.13 0.76 -56.17
N LEU A 378 -65.99 -0.31 -55.37
CA LEU A 378 -66.99 -1.39 -55.29
C LEU A 378 -68.33 -0.90 -54.73
N SER A 379 -68.33 0.15 -53.92
CA SER A 379 -69.52 0.81 -53.36
C SER A 379 -70.19 1.81 -54.33
N ALA A 380 -69.87 1.76 -55.62
CA ALA A 380 -70.46 2.56 -56.70
C ALA A 380 -70.06 4.06 -56.75
N LEU A 381 -68.94 4.44 -56.13
CA LEU A 381 -68.33 5.77 -56.37
C LEU A 381 -67.55 5.80 -57.69
N GLY A 382 -67.42 6.98 -58.29
CA GLY A 382 -66.69 7.14 -59.55
C GLY A 382 -65.19 6.84 -59.42
N ALA A 383 -64.56 6.36 -60.50
CA ALA A 383 -63.12 6.07 -60.52
C ALA A 383 -62.26 7.31 -60.16
N TYR A 384 -62.72 8.50 -60.55
CA TYR A 384 -62.08 9.78 -60.21
C TYR A 384 -62.12 10.08 -58.70
N GLU A 385 -63.26 9.84 -58.06
CA GLU A 385 -63.48 10.11 -56.63
C GLU A 385 -62.68 9.13 -55.76
N CYS A 386 -62.66 7.86 -56.15
CA CYS A 386 -61.87 6.83 -55.48
C CYS A 386 -60.36 7.11 -55.61
N GLY A 387 -59.91 7.53 -56.79
CA GLY A 387 -58.53 7.97 -57.01
C GLY A 387 -58.15 9.16 -56.14
N ALA A 388 -59.05 10.14 -55.98
CA ALA A 388 -58.84 11.30 -55.11
C ALA A 388 -58.72 10.91 -53.63
N ILE A 389 -59.55 9.97 -53.14
CA ILE A 389 -59.48 9.45 -51.76
C ILE A 389 -58.12 8.77 -51.51
N ALA A 390 -57.70 7.89 -52.42
CA ALA A 390 -56.41 7.21 -52.31
C ALA A 390 -55.24 8.21 -52.29
N ALA A 391 -55.23 9.14 -53.26
CA ALA A 391 -54.19 10.14 -53.41
C ALA A 391 -54.09 11.06 -52.19
N LEU A 392 -55.22 11.54 -51.65
CA LEU A 392 -55.25 12.38 -50.46
C LEU A 392 -54.70 11.67 -49.24
N GLY A 393 -55.09 10.41 -49.00
CA GLY A 393 -54.58 9.63 -47.87
C GLY A 393 -53.06 9.41 -47.96
N ILE A 394 -52.56 9.09 -49.16
CA ILE A 394 -51.12 8.89 -49.41
C ILE A 394 -50.35 10.19 -49.21
N VAL A 395 -50.75 11.28 -49.87
CA VAL A 395 -50.04 12.57 -49.78
C VAL A 395 -50.04 13.13 -48.36
N PHE A 396 -51.18 13.05 -47.66
CA PHE A 396 -51.29 13.50 -46.27
C PHE A 396 -50.38 12.67 -45.35
N SER A 397 -50.36 11.34 -45.53
CA SER A 397 -49.48 10.46 -44.76
C SER A 397 -48.00 10.78 -44.97
N PHE A 398 -47.56 10.94 -46.21
CA PHE A 398 -46.17 11.22 -46.55
C PHE A 398 -45.72 12.57 -46.02
N LYS A 399 -46.57 13.61 -46.12
CA LYS A 399 -46.27 14.93 -45.54
C LYS A 399 -46.07 14.82 -44.03
N ARG A 400 -46.94 14.10 -43.33
CA ARG A 400 -46.83 13.89 -41.88
C ARG A 400 -45.58 13.09 -41.50
N PHE A 401 -45.23 12.04 -42.25
CA PHE A 401 -44.06 11.23 -41.95
C PHE A 401 -42.74 11.92 -42.30
N GLN A 402 -42.71 12.70 -43.37
CA GLN A 402 -41.59 13.58 -43.70
C GLN A 402 -41.31 14.55 -42.55
N GLN A 403 -42.33 15.24 -42.04
CA GLN A 403 -42.18 16.14 -40.90
C GLN A 403 -41.64 15.42 -39.67
N LYS A 404 -42.16 14.23 -39.35
CA LYS A 404 -41.66 13.42 -38.23
C LYS A 404 -40.19 13.03 -38.40
N TRP A 405 -39.78 12.67 -39.61
CA TRP A 405 -38.40 12.33 -39.91
C TRP A 405 -37.46 13.53 -39.80
N ASP A 406 -37.87 14.67 -40.35
CA ASP A 406 -37.09 15.91 -40.28
C ASP A 406 -36.92 16.37 -38.83
N SER A 407 -37.98 16.31 -38.01
CA SER A 407 -37.88 16.58 -36.58
C SER A 407 -37.01 15.57 -35.82
N ALA A 408 -37.02 14.30 -36.21
CA ALA A 408 -36.15 13.29 -35.59
C ALA A 408 -34.67 13.52 -35.91
N ARG A 409 -34.35 13.97 -37.13
CA ARG A 409 -32.99 14.36 -37.52
C ARG A 409 -32.51 15.57 -36.74
N GLU A 410 -33.32 16.63 -36.67
CA GLU A 410 -33.00 17.83 -35.89
C GLU A 410 -32.83 17.54 -34.40
N TYR A 411 -33.67 16.66 -33.85
CA TYR A 411 -33.54 16.20 -32.46
C TYR A 411 -32.23 15.46 -32.22
N TRP A 412 -31.87 14.51 -33.10
CA TRP A 412 -30.64 13.75 -32.98
C TRP A 412 -29.39 14.64 -33.16
N GLU A 413 -29.44 15.60 -34.07
CA GLU A 413 -28.42 16.64 -34.22
C GLU A 413 -28.21 17.44 -32.93
N GLY A 414 -29.31 17.80 -32.24
CA GLY A 414 -29.27 18.45 -30.94
C GLY A 414 -28.71 17.54 -29.85
N GLU A 415 -29.14 16.27 -29.82
CA GLU A 415 -28.69 15.27 -28.85
C GLU A 415 -27.16 15.05 -28.93
N VAL A 416 -26.61 14.86 -30.14
CA VAL A 416 -25.16 14.69 -30.34
C VAL A 416 -24.37 15.91 -29.86
N ARG A 417 -24.88 17.13 -30.13
CA ARG A 417 -24.25 18.37 -29.67
C ARG A 417 -24.28 18.48 -28.15
N GLU A 418 -25.41 18.20 -27.52
CA GLU A 418 -25.56 18.29 -26.07
C GLU A 418 -24.74 17.23 -25.33
N GLU A 419 -24.74 15.99 -25.81
CA GLU A 419 -23.90 14.93 -25.24
C GLU A 419 -22.40 15.24 -25.40
N GLY A 420 -22.00 15.84 -26.52
CA GLY A 420 -20.64 16.37 -26.70
C GLY A 420 -20.28 17.45 -25.67
N ARG A 421 -21.17 18.43 -25.44
CA ARG A 421 -20.94 19.49 -24.44
C ARG A 421 -20.84 18.92 -23.03
N LYS A 422 -21.67 17.94 -22.67
CA LYS A 422 -21.61 17.25 -21.37
C LYS A 422 -20.29 16.50 -21.20
N ALA A 423 -19.84 15.79 -22.24
CA ALA A 423 -18.59 15.03 -22.19
C ALA A 423 -17.36 15.93 -21.95
N ILE A 424 -17.31 17.09 -22.61
CA ILE A 424 -16.23 18.07 -22.43
C ILE A 424 -16.23 18.61 -20.99
N ARG A 425 -17.40 19.07 -20.49
CA ARG A 425 -17.51 19.60 -19.12
C ARG A 425 -17.17 18.56 -18.05
N ALA A 426 -17.60 17.32 -18.23
CA ALA A 426 -17.27 16.24 -17.31
C ALA A 426 -15.76 15.98 -17.28
N THR A 427 -15.12 16.00 -18.45
CA THR A 427 -13.66 15.87 -18.58
C THR A 427 -12.92 17.03 -17.90
N GLU A 428 -13.34 18.27 -18.17
CA GLU A 428 -12.79 19.46 -17.53
C GLU A 428 -12.89 19.37 -16.00
N THR A 429 -14.08 19.04 -15.49
CA THR A 429 -14.32 18.86 -14.06
C THR A 429 -13.40 17.80 -13.46
N SER A 430 -13.25 16.65 -14.13
CA SER A 430 -12.40 15.55 -13.65
C SER A 430 -10.93 15.95 -13.53
N ILE A 431 -10.42 16.78 -14.45
CA ILE A 431 -9.03 17.25 -14.42
C ILE A 431 -8.88 18.38 -13.40
N ALA A 432 -9.84 19.31 -13.35
CA ALA A 432 -9.84 20.40 -12.39
C ALA A 432 -9.84 19.88 -10.95
N GLU A 433 -10.59 18.82 -10.65
CA GLU A 433 -10.57 18.17 -9.34
C GLU A 433 -9.19 17.59 -8.98
N VAL A 434 -8.48 17.01 -9.95
CA VAL A 434 -7.11 16.49 -9.75
C VAL A 434 -6.13 17.64 -9.50
N LEU A 435 -6.24 18.73 -10.26
CA LEU A 435 -5.39 19.91 -10.11
C LEU A 435 -5.66 20.64 -8.79
N ASP A 436 -6.91 20.78 -8.36
CA ASP A 436 -7.28 21.38 -7.07
C ASP A 436 -6.78 20.54 -5.89
N LYS A 437 -6.90 19.20 -5.96
CA LYS A 437 -6.30 18.29 -4.98
C LYS A 437 -4.78 18.42 -4.94
N ALA A 438 -4.14 18.61 -6.08
CA ALA A 438 -2.70 18.83 -6.17
C ALA A 438 -2.31 20.17 -5.53
N GLY A 439 -3.04 21.25 -5.84
CA GLY A 439 -2.84 22.57 -5.25
C GLY A 439 -3.02 22.59 -3.74
N LYS A 440 -4.03 21.88 -3.21
CA LYS A 440 -4.25 21.72 -1.77
C LYS A 440 -3.16 20.92 -1.07
N LYS A 441 -2.61 19.88 -1.70
CA LYS A 441 -1.43 19.16 -1.17
C LYS A 441 -0.18 20.04 -1.11
N LEU A 442 -0.11 21.09 -1.93
CA LEU A 442 0.92 22.12 -1.90
C LEU A 442 0.68 23.23 -0.87
N ASP A 443 -0.33 23.10 -0.03
CA ASP A 443 -0.50 23.90 1.19
C ASP A 443 -0.25 23.02 2.44
N PRO A 444 0.94 22.40 2.60
CA PRO A 444 1.21 21.44 3.66
C PRO A 444 1.58 22.16 4.98
N GLN A 445 1.62 23.50 5.00
CA GLN A 445 2.10 24.26 6.17
C GLN A 445 1.32 23.94 7.44
N ALA A 446 0.04 23.56 7.35
CA ALA A 446 -0.78 23.23 8.51
C ALA A 446 -0.39 21.88 9.14
N ASP A 447 -0.36 20.80 8.36
CA ASP A 447 -0.04 19.44 8.85
C ASP A 447 1.45 19.28 9.20
N GLN A 448 2.32 19.92 8.42
CA GLN A 448 3.76 19.95 8.63
C GLN A 448 4.13 20.70 9.92
N SER A 449 3.39 21.76 10.28
CA SER A 449 3.60 22.44 11.56
C SER A 449 3.22 21.56 12.76
N ALA A 450 2.34 20.58 12.59
CA ALA A 450 1.95 19.66 13.66
C ALA A 450 3.02 18.56 13.84
N GLN A 451 3.46 17.94 12.74
CA GLN A 451 4.52 16.93 12.78
C GLN A 451 5.86 17.49 13.26
N LEU A 452 6.27 18.67 12.79
CA LEU A 452 7.48 19.34 13.29
C LEU A 452 7.41 19.67 14.79
N LYS A 453 6.21 19.98 15.32
CA LYS A 453 6.00 20.19 16.76
C LYS A 453 6.08 18.89 17.55
N GLU A 454 5.67 17.77 16.97
CA GLU A 454 5.80 16.47 17.61
C GLU A 454 7.26 16.02 17.66
N LEU A 455 7.99 16.15 16.54
CA LEU A 455 9.43 15.82 16.48
C LEU A 455 10.25 16.70 17.43
N SER A 456 10.00 18.01 17.47
CA SER A 456 10.70 18.91 18.41
C SER A 456 10.41 18.60 19.87
N LYS A 457 9.18 18.18 20.18
CA LYS A 457 8.80 17.73 21.52
C LYS A 457 9.48 16.42 21.90
N ILE A 458 9.65 15.50 20.95
CA ILE A 458 10.39 14.25 21.19
C ILE A 458 11.87 14.57 21.44
N GLU A 459 12.47 15.47 20.67
CA GLU A 459 13.84 15.89 20.89
C GLU A 459 14.03 16.55 22.27
N GLU A 460 13.11 17.42 22.70
CA GLU A 460 13.12 18.03 24.05
C GLU A 460 13.01 16.99 25.17
N ILE A 461 12.23 15.93 24.97
CA ILE A 461 12.12 14.83 25.95
C ILE A 461 13.44 14.05 26.02
N ILE A 462 14.07 13.78 24.88
CA ILE A 462 15.35 13.07 24.81
C ILE A 462 16.45 13.89 25.50
N THR A 463 16.57 15.18 25.20
CA THR A 463 17.59 16.04 25.84
C THR A 463 17.39 16.15 27.34
N ARG A 464 16.15 16.32 27.80
CA ARG A 464 15.84 16.33 29.24
C ARG A 464 16.17 15.02 29.94
N ALA A 465 15.99 13.89 29.26
CA ALA A 465 16.35 12.58 29.78
C ALA A 465 17.88 12.39 29.82
N GLU A 466 18.62 12.91 28.84
CA GLU A 466 20.09 12.93 28.85
C GLU A 466 20.65 13.83 29.96
N GLU A 467 20.08 15.01 30.19
CA GLU A 467 20.49 15.93 31.26
C GLU A 467 20.21 15.38 32.66
N ALA A 468 19.13 14.62 32.83
CA ALA A 468 18.81 13.96 34.10
C ALA A 468 19.65 12.69 34.34
N PHE A 469 20.36 12.22 33.31
CA PHE A 469 21.18 11.01 33.33
C PHE A 469 22.67 11.31 33.62
N VAL A 470 23.14 12.51 33.30
CA VAL A 470 24.46 13.06 33.69
C VAL A 470 24.44 13.52 35.14
#